data_AF-A0A821S185-F1
#
_entry.id   AF-A0A821S185-F1
#
_cell.length_a   1.000
_cell.length_b   1.000
_cell.length_c   1.000
_cell.angle_alpha   90.00
_cell.angle_beta   90.00
_cell.angle_gamma   90.00
#
_symmetry.space_group_name_H-M   'P 1'
#
loop_
_entity.id
_entity.type
_entity.pdbx_description
1 polymer ?
#
loop_
_entity_poly.entity_id
_entity_poly.type
_entity_poly.pdbx_seq_one_letter_code
_entity_poly.pdbx_strand_id
1 'polypeptide(L)'
;MMNSSMELNTSALDQSLPSWFAPDSKIGSIVDRLMVEEWMNITSHKAYYDRCQPITCTYSYVDKNIWFVVISTAIGLIRGLTIILKFVVLLVVKSFFYFCYNRVQPLSN
;
A
#
# COMPACT_ATOMS: atom_id res chain seq x y z
N MET A 1 -11.95 -32.93 19.31
CA MET A 1 -12.71 -32.80 20.57
C MET A 1 -11.95 -31.83 21.46
N MET A 2 -12.46 -30.63 21.66
CA MET A 2 -11.84 -29.58 22.47
C MET A 2 -12.53 -29.60 23.84
N ASN A 3 -11.81 -30.02 24.89
CA ASN A 3 -12.31 -30.01 26.26
C ASN A 3 -12.17 -28.59 26.81
N SER A 4 -13.29 -27.94 27.14
CA SER A 4 -13.34 -26.60 27.70
C SER A 4 -13.82 -26.69 29.14
N SER A 5 -12.90 -26.51 30.07
CA SER A 5 -13.18 -26.08 31.44
C SER A 5 -11.94 -25.35 31.97
N MET A 6 -11.72 -24.13 31.49
CA MET A 6 -10.92 -23.17 32.24
C MET A 6 -11.87 -22.48 33.22
N GLU A 7 -11.91 -22.97 34.45
CA GLU A 7 -12.52 -22.23 35.56
C GLU A 7 -11.69 -20.97 35.78
N LEU A 8 -12.26 -19.82 35.41
CA LEU A 8 -11.65 -18.52 35.66
C LEU A 8 -11.83 -18.20 37.15
N ASN A 9 -10.84 -18.52 37.97
CA ASN A 9 -10.75 -18.03 39.34
C ASN A 9 -10.51 -16.52 39.31
N THR A 10 -11.59 -15.74 39.26
CA THR A 10 -11.52 -14.29 39.42
C THR A 10 -11.35 -13.97 40.90
N SER A 11 -10.11 -13.74 41.32
CA SER A 11 -9.87 -13.11 42.62
C SER A 11 -10.42 -11.68 42.59
N ALA A 12 -11.30 -11.35 43.53
CA ALA A 12 -11.78 -9.99 43.72
C ALA A 12 -10.58 -9.08 44.07
N LEU A 13 -10.59 -7.86 43.53
CA LEU A 13 -9.52 -6.89 43.78
C LEU A 13 -9.55 -6.49 45.26
N ASP A 14 -8.57 -6.94 46.02
CA ASP A 14 -8.43 -6.64 47.45
C ASP A 14 -7.90 -5.21 47.63
N GLN A 15 -8.74 -4.36 48.23
CA GLN A 15 -8.48 -2.93 48.43
C GLN A 15 -7.39 -2.65 49.46
N SER A 16 -6.94 -3.67 50.20
CA SER A 16 -5.84 -3.55 51.17
C SER A 16 -4.46 -3.74 50.53
N LEU A 17 -4.40 -4.21 49.28
CA LEU A 17 -3.16 -4.33 48.52
C LEU A 17 -2.79 -3.01 47.87
N PRO A 18 -1.49 -2.63 47.85
CA PRO A 18 -1.05 -1.42 47.17
C PRO A 18 -1.26 -1.56 45.65
N SER A 19 -2.27 -0.89 45.13
CA SER A 19 -2.45 -0.71 43.69
C SER A 19 -1.48 0.34 43.16
N TRP A 20 -1.01 0.14 41.93
CA TRP A 20 -0.14 1.11 41.24
C TRP A 20 -0.77 2.52 41.17
N PHE A 21 -2.10 2.59 41.20
CA PHE A 21 -2.87 3.83 41.22
C PHE A 21 -3.67 3.94 42.50
N ALA A 22 -3.61 5.09 43.17
CA ALA A 22 -4.41 5.35 44.35
C ALA A 22 -5.89 5.55 43.95
N PRO A 23 -6.86 5.18 44.80
CA PRO A 23 -8.29 5.21 44.47
C PRO A 23 -8.84 6.63 44.23
N ASP A 24 -8.13 7.66 44.67
CA ASP A 24 -8.40 9.08 44.46
C ASP A 24 -7.73 9.66 43.19
N SER A 25 -7.00 8.83 42.43
CA SER A 25 -6.35 9.23 41.19
C SER A 25 -7.37 9.52 40.09
N LYS A 26 -7.17 10.61 39.34
CA LYS A 26 -8.04 10.97 38.21
C LYS A 26 -7.86 9.97 37.08
N ILE A 27 -8.97 9.53 36.47
CA ILE A 27 -8.94 8.61 35.32
C ILE A 27 -8.04 9.12 34.18
N GLY A 28 -8.01 10.44 33.95
CA GLY A 28 -7.13 11.07 32.97
C GLY A 28 -5.65 10.76 33.22
N SER A 29 -5.17 10.92 34.46
CA SER A 29 -3.76 10.61 34.81
C SER A 29 -3.41 9.12 34.76
N ILE A 30 -4.41 8.25 34.89
CA ILE A 30 -4.23 6.80 34.76
C ILE A 30 -4.07 6.44 33.28
N VAL A 31 -4.96 6.96 32.42
CA VAL A 31 -4.90 6.75 30.97
C VAL A 31 -3.63 7.34 30.37
N ASP A 32 -3.22 8.53 30.81
CA ASP A 32 -2.01 9.20 30.34
C ASP A 32 -0.75 8.37 30.62
N ARG A 33 -0.67 7.75 31.80
CA ARG A 33 0.43 6.85 32.20
C ARG A 33 0.36 5.46 31.56
N LEU A 34 -0.80 5.05 31.05
CA LEU A 34 -0.98 3.81 30.29
C LEU A 34 -0.69 4.01 28.79
N MET A 35 -0.79 5.25 28.31
CA MET A 35 -0.42 5.62 26.96
C MET A 35 1.10 5.70 26.87
N VAL A 36 1.66 5.03 25.86
CA VAL A 36 3.08 5.16 25.54
C VAL A 36 3.31 6.57 25.00
N GLU A 37 3.96 7.44 25.78
CA GLU A 37 4.17 8.86 25.44
C GLU A 37 5.03 9.04 24.18
N GLU A 38 5.98 8.13 23.93
CA GLU A 38 6.77 8.10 22.70
C GLU A 38 7.05 6.66 22.28
N TRP A 39 6.59 6.29 21.08
CA TRP A 39 7.07 5.06 20.44
C TRP A 39 8.51 5.33 20.01
N MET A 40 9.48 4.91 20.82
CA MET A 40 10.88 4.84 20.38
C MET A 40 10.91 4.08 19.05
N ASN A 41 11.32 4.77 17.98
CA ASN A 41 11.31 4.29 16.58
C ASN A 41 12.40 3.22 16.34
N ILE A 42 12.53 2.27 17.27
CA ILE A 42 13.34 1.06 17.19
C ILE A 42 12.47 -0.16 16.85
N THR A 43 11.21 0.08 16.46
CA THR A 43 10.36 -0.94 15.87
C THR A 43 10.90 -1.31 14.50
N SER A 44 11.75 -2.35 14.47
CA SER A 44 12.12 -3.02 13.23
C SER A 44 10.86 -3.62 12.62
N HIS A 45 10.23 -2.88 11.70
CA HIS A 45 9.07 -3.34 10.94
C HIS A 45 9.37 -4.70 10.30
N LYS A 46 10.61 -4.91 9.87
CA LYS A 46 11.07 -6.19 9.35
C LYS A 46 10.88 -7.35 10.33
N ALA A 47 11.31 -7.20 11.59
CA ALA A 47 11.15 -8.25 12.60
C ALA A 47 9.67 -8.53 12.93
N TYR A 48 8.81 -7.52 12.90
CA TYR A 48 7.37 -7.67 13.09
C TYR A 48 6.70 -8.41 11.92
N TYR A 49 7.01 -8.02 10.67
CA TYR A 49 6.49 -8.67 9.48
C TYR A 49 7.03 -10.10 9.30
N ASP A 50 8.29 -10.35 9.65
CA ASP A 50 8.90 -11.68 9.61
C ASP A 50 8.25 -12.64 10.64
N ARG A 51 7.83 -12.13 11.81
CA ARG A 51 7.13 -12.90 12.85
C ARG A 51 5.67 -13.18 12.51
N CYS A 52 4.96 -12.18 11.95
CA CYS A 52 3.52 -12.26 11.72
C CYS A 52 3.14 -12.81 10.34
N GLN A 53 4.08 -12.90 9.39
CA GLN A 53 3.89 -13.39 8.00
C GLN A 53 2.45 -13.19 7.50
N PRO A 54 2.02 -11.92 7.30
CA PRO A 54 0.62 -11.64 7.00
C PRO A 54 0.22 -12.33 5.70
N ILE A 55 -0.91 -13.07 5.74
CA ILE A 55 -1.46 -13.82 4.60
C ILE A 55 -1.85 -12.87 3.46
N THR A 56 -2.15 -11.61 3.78
CA THR A 56 -2.54 -10.58 2.83
C THR A 56 -1.79 -9.29 3.11
N CYS A 57 -1.06 -8.79 2.11
CA CYS A 57 -0.46 -7.47 2.17
C CYS A 57 -1.51 -6.40 1.81
N THR A 58 -1.94 -5.63 2.80
CA THR A 58 -2.69 -4.39 2.54
C THR A 58 -1.71 -3.26 2.29
N TYR A 59 -1.56 -2.87 1.03
CA TYR A 59 -0.82 -1.67 0.68
C TYR A 59 -1.67 -0.45 1.01
N SER A 60 -1.33 0.22 2.10
CA SER A 60 -1.78 1.59 2.32
C SER A 60 -1.08 2.47 1.29
N TYR A 61 -1.81 2.93 0.27
CA TYR A 61 -1.36 4.01 -0.59
C TYR A 61 -1.28 5.26 0.28
N VAL A 62 -0.14 5.46 0.94
CA VAL A 62 0.21 6.76 1.50
C VAL A 62 0.22 7.70 0.30
N ASP A 63 -0.55 8.79 0.35
CA ASP A 63 -0.79 9.78 -0.71
C ASP A 63 0.49 10.38 -1.32
N LYS A 64 1.30 9.56 -1.98
CA LYS A 64 2.50 9.99 -2.66
C LYS A 64 2.04 10.55 -4.00
N ASN A 65 1.69 11.84 -3.94
CA ASN A 65 1.47 12.73 -5.06
C ASN A 65 0.35 12.29 -6.02
N ILE A 66 -0.88 12.15 -5.51
CA ILE A 66 -2.10 11.95 -6.32
C ILE A 66 -2.15 12.96 -7.48
N TRP A 67 -1.73 14.20 -7.25
CA TRP A 67 -1.62 15.24 -8.28
C TRP A 67 -0.78 14.84 -9.49
N PHE A 68 0.39 14.23 -9.27
CA PHE A 68 1.25 13.78 -10.37
C PHE A 68 0.61 12.63 -11.14
N VAL A 69 -0.11 11.75 -10.46
CA VAL A 69 -0.85 10.65 -11.09
C VAL A 69 -1.95 11.20 -11.99
N VAL A 70 -2.73 12.17 -11.51
CA VAL A 70 -3.79 12.81 -12.30
C VAL A 70 -3.22 13.54 -13.51
N ILE A 71 -2.17 14.34 -13.32
CA ILE A 71 -1.54 15.12 -14.40
C ILE A 71 -0.94 14.21 -15.46
N SER A 72 -0.15 13.20 -15.06
CA SER A 72 0.47 12.25 -16.01
C SER A 72 -0.59 11.48 -16.79
N THR A 73 -1.69 11.08 -16.14
CA THR A 73 -2.80 10.38 -16.78
C THR A 73 -3.53 11.27 -17.79
N ALA A 74 -3.81 12.53 -17.44
CA ALA A 74 -4.44 13.49 -18.35
C ALA A 74 -3.56 13.79 -19.57
N ILE A 75 -2.25 14.03 -19.36
CA ILE A 75 -1.30 14.26 -20.45
C ILE A 75 -1.20 13.01 -21.35
N GLY A 76 -1.15 11.82 -20.74
CA GLY A 76 -1.12 10.55 -21.44
C GLY A 76 -2.35 10.30 -22.29
N LEU A 77 -3.55 10.64 -21.80
CA LEU A 77 -4.79 10.49 -22.56
C LEU A 77 -4.85 11.47 -23.75
N ILE A 78 -4.53 12.73 -23.54
CA ILE A 78 -4.63 13.77 -24.57
C ILE A 78 -3.58 13.56 -25.66
N ARG A 79 -2.32 13.36 -25.26
CA ARG A 79 -1.21 13.29 -26.21
C ARG A 79 -0.88 11.86 -26.63
N GLY A 80 -0.95 10.90 -25.71
CA GLY A 80 -0.58 9.51 -25.99
C GLY A 80 -1.44 8.90 -27.08
N LEU A 81 -2.76 9.04 -27.02
CA LEU A 81 -3.64 8.43 -28.03
C LEU A 81 -3.39 9.00 -29.43
N THR A 82 -3.25 10.32 -29.55
CA THR A 82 -3.03 10.99 -30.83
C THR A 82 -1.66 10.69 -31.42
N ILE A 83 -0.61 10.65 -30.58
CA ILE A 83 0.77 10.37 -31.00
C ILE A 83 0.90 8.91 -31.43
N ILE A 84 0.37 7.98 -30.63
CA ILE A 84 0.39 6.55 -30.95
C ILE A 84 -0.32 6.31 -32.28
N LEU A 85 -1.50 6.89 -32.47
CA LEU A 85 -2.25 6.73 -33.71
C LEU A 85 -1.46 7.24 -34.93
N LYS A 86 -0.90 8.44 -34.86
CA LYS A 86 -0.05 8.99 -35.95
C LYS A 86 1.17 8.12 -36.22
N PHE A 87 1.82 7.61 -35.17
CA PHE A 87 2.98 6.75 -35.29
C PHE A 87 2.64 5.42 -35.98
N VAL A 88 1.53 4.80 -35.58
CA VAL A 88 1.00 3.58 -36.21
C VAL A 88 0.71 3.82 -37.69
N VAL A 89 0.01 4.92 -38.03
CA VAL A 89 -0.31 5.24 -39.43
C VAL A 89 0.95 5.43 -40.27
N LEU A 90 1.96 6.16 -39.77
CA LEU A 90 3.22 6.36 -40.49
C LEU A 90 3.97 5.04 -40.71
N LEU A 91 3.98 4.13 -39.73
CA LEU A 91 4.61 2.82 -39.88
C LEU A 91 3.88 1.93 -40.88
N VAL A 92 2.55 1.95 -40.87
CA VAL A 92 1.73 1.18 -41.82
C VAL A 92 1.93 1.69 -43.24
N VAL A 93 1.85 3.01 -43.45
CA VAL A 93 2.05 3.61 -44.79
C VAL A 93 3.48 3.34 -45.28
N LYS A 94 4.49 3.52 -44.43
CA LYS A 94 5.89 3.28 -44.83
C LYS A 94 6.15 1.80 -45.12
N SER A 95 5.61 0.88 -44.32
CA SER A 95 5.73 -0.56 -44.58
C SER A 95 5.03 -0.96 -45.85
N PHE A 96 3.82 -0.42 -46.08
CA PHE A 96 3.06 -0.68 -47.30
C PHE A 96 3.80 -0.16 -48.53
N PHE A 97 4.32 1.07 -48.49
CA PHE A 97 5.07 1.65 -49.60
C PHE A 97 6.39 0.91 -49.85
N TYR A 98 7.10 0.52 -48.78
CA TYR A 98 8.30 -0.32 -48.90
C TYR A 98 7.97 -1.68 -49.52
N PHE A 99 6.87 -2.30 -49.10
CA PHE A 99 6.41 -3.56 -49.67
C PHE A 99 6.01 -3.42 -51.15
N CYS A 100 5.27 -2.37 -51.51
CA CYS A 100 4.93 -2.06 -52.89
C CYS A 100 6.17 -1.80 -53.74
N TYR A 101 7.12 -1.01 -53.24
CA TYR A 101 8.39 -0.75 -53.93
C TYR A 101 9.16 -2.05 -54.18
N ASN A 102 9.30 -2.89 -53.15
CA ASN A 102 10.02 -4.16 -53.25
C ASN A 102 9.30 -5.20 -54.13
N ARG A 103 7.97 -5.08 -54.30
CA ARG A 103 7.17 -5.93 -55.22
C ARG A 103 7.16 -5.42 -56.67
N VAL A 104 7.42 -4.13 -56.91
CA VAL A 104 7.36 -3.46 -58.23
C VAL A 104 8.71 -3.44 -58.98
N GLN A 105 9.81 -3.88 -58.36
CA GLN A 105 11.12 -3.97 -59.03
C GLN A 105 11.34 -5.09 -60.10
N PRO A 106 10.36 -5.85 -60.68
CA PRO A 106 10.69 -6.77 -61.78
C PRO A 106 10.58 -6.21 -63.22
N LEU A 107 10.31 -4.92 -63.50
CA LEU A 107 10.16 -4.43 -64.90
C LEU A 107 10.74 -3.02 -65.15
N SER A 108 12.03 -2.82 -64.85
CA SER A 108 12.81 -1.75 -65.51
C SER A 108 14.25 -2.20 -65.75
N ASN A 109 14.44 -3.13 -66.68
CA ASN A 109 15.65 -3.26 -67.49
C ASN A 109 15.27 -3.88 -68.83
#